data_AF-A0A972SB82-F1
#
_entry.id   AF-A0A972SB82-F1
#
_cell.length_a   1.000
_cell.length_b   1.000
_cell.length_c   1.000
_cell.angle_alpha   90.00
_cell.angle_beta   90.00
_cell.angle_gamma   90.00
#
_symmetry.space_group_name_H-M   'P 1'
#
loop_
_entity.id
_entity.type
_entity.pdbx_description
1 polymer ?
#
loop_
_entity_poly.entity_id
_entity_poly.type
_entity_poly.pdbx_seq_one_letter_code
_entity_poly.pdbx_strand_id
1 'polypeptide(L)' 'MNRLLRMWYRLRGASCYTCRYAEAIRTTGDGQVSRLTVVCRNPASPHANQLIPPERWCEHWEPHPTGRELPRMEDTGLTP' A
#
# COMPACT_ATOMS: atom_id res chain seq x y z
N MET A 1 7.75 -18.64 7.96
CA MET A 1 7.20 -17.27 8.17
C MET A 1 5.88 -17.36 8.95
N ASN A 2 5.86 -16.87 10.20
CA ASN A 2 4.75 -17.06 11.15
C ASN A 2 3.45 -16.36 10.72
N ARG A 3 2.35 -17.12 10.60
CA ARG A 3 1.01 -16.62 10.25
C ARG A 3 0.48 -15.55 11.22
N LEU A 4 0.88 -15.63 12.50
CA LEU A 4 0.50 -14.70 13.56
C LEU A 4 1.05 -13.29 13.33
N LEU A 5 2.31 -13.16 12.88
CA LEU A 5 2.92 -11.86 12.58
C LEU A 5 2.17 -11.18 11.43
N ARG A 6 1.87 -11.91 10.36
CA ARG A 6 1.08 -11.41 9.23
C ARG A 6 -0.29 -10.89 9.66
N MET A 7 -0.96 -11.63 10.55
CA MET A 7 -2.29 -11.25 11.04
C MET A 7 -2.21 -10.01 11.93
N TRP A 8 -1.22 -9.94 12.81
CA TRP A 8 -1.00 -8.78 13.68
C TRP A 8 -0.66 -7.50 12.90
N TYR A 9 0.19 -7.60 11.88
CA TYR A 9 0.50 -6.48 10.99
C TYR A 9 -0.72 -6.02 10.18
N ARG A 10 -1.53 -6.95 9.65
CA ARG A 10 -2.79 -6.60 8.98
C ARG A 10 -3.76 -5.87 9.91
N LEU A 11 -3.89 -6.32 11.17
CA LEU A 11 -4.73 -5.66 12.17
C LEU A 11 -4.25 -4.25 12.51
N ARG A 12 -2.96 -3.96 12.33
CA ARG A 12 -2.36 -2.64 12.57
C ARG A 12 -2.41 -1.70 11.36
N GLY A 13 -3.08 -2.10 10.27
CA GLY A 13 -3.11 -1.31 9.02
C GLY A 13 -1.79 -1.33 8.24
N ALA A 14 -0.92 -2.30 8.48
CA ALA A 14 0.32 -2.44 7.74
C ALA A 14 0.05 -2.93 6.31
N SER A 15 0.31 -2.07 5.33
CA SER A 15 0.21 -2.36 3.91
C SER A 15 1.37 -1.69 3.16
N CYS A 16 1.55 -2.03 1.90
CA CYS A 16 2.54 -1.41 1.06
C CYS A 16 2.27 0.09 0.98
N TYR A 17 1.03 0.55 0.90
CA TYR A 17 0.72 1.99 0.93
C TYR A 17 1.19 2.71 2.21
N THR A 18 1.08 2.05 3.36
CA THR A 18 1.50 2.62 4.65
C THR A 18 2.99 2.41 4.94
N CYS A 19 3.74 1.83 3.99
CA CYS A 19 5.17 1.56 4.11
C CYS A 19 6.01 2.79 3.73
N ARG A 20 7.10 3.06 4.47
CA ARG A 20 8.04 4.17 4.18
C ARG A 20 8.68 4.09 2.79
N TYR A 21 8.81 2.89 2.23
CA TYR A 21 9.49 2.66 0.96
C TYR A 21 8.54 2.64 -0.24
N ALA A 22 7.24 2.85 -0.01
CA ALA A 22 6.26 2.82 -1.07
C ALA A 22 6.04 4.21 -1.66
N GLU A 23 6.13 4.27 -2.98
CA GLU A 23 5.81 5.43 -3.78
C GLU A 23 4.43 5.22 -4.40
N ALA A 24 3.45 6.03 -3.99
CA ALA A 24 2.08 5.91 -4.48
C ALA A 24 1.95 6.57 -5.85
N ILE A 25 1.48 5.81 -6.82
CA ILE A 25 1.19 6.28 -8.18
C ILE A 25 -0.32 6.27 -8.37
N ARG A 26 -0.88 7.45 -8.61
CA ARG A 26 -2.26 7.61 -9.06
C ARG A 26 -2.22 7.74 -10.57
N THR A 27 -2.67 6.71 -11.28
CA THR A 27 -2.90 6.80 -12.72
C THR A 27 -4.31 7.32 -12.94
N THR A 28 -4.44 8.57 -13.38
CA THR A 28 -5.69 9.16 -13.85
C THR A 28 -5.67 9.05 -15.38
N GLY A 29 -6.30 8.01 -15.94
CA GLY A 29 -6.41 7.83 -17.38
C GLY A 29 -7.85 8.05 -17.84
N ASP A 30 -8.03 8.84 -18.90
CA ASP A 30 -9.25 9.16 -19.65
C ASP A 30 -10.46 8.23 -19.39
N GLY A 31 -11.24 8.52 -18.35
CA GLY A 31 -12.50 7.81 -18.06
C GLY A 31 -12.38 6.42 -17.40
N GLN A 32 -11.19 5.99 -16.98
CA GLN A 32 -11.00 4.77 -16.19
C GLN A 32 -11.01 5.07 -14.68
N VAL A 33 -11.52 4.12 -13.88
CA VAL A 33 -11.54 4.20 -12.42
C VAL A 33 -10.11 4.47 -11.92
N SER A 34 -9.94 5.56 -11.16
CA SER A 34 -8.65 5.91 -10.57
C SER A 34 -8.15 4.76 -9.70
N ARG A 35 -7.15 4.01 -10.19
CA ARG A 35 -6.57 2.89 -9.46
C ARG A 35 -5.31 3.35 -8.75
N LEU A 36 -5.32 3.26 -7.43
CA LEU A 36 -4.14 3.48 -6.62
C LEU A 36 -3.20 2.28 -6.79
N THR A 37 -1.97 2.53 -7.20
CA THR A 37 -0.89 1.54 -7.23
C THR A 37 0.31 2.07 -6.45
N VAL A 38 1.20 1.18 -6.03
CA VAL A 38 2.43 1.58 -5.34
C VAL A 38 3.65 0.90 -5.96
N VAL A 39 4.76 1.61 -6.00
CA VAL A 39 6.08 1.04 -6.35
C VAL A 39 6.86 0.85 -5.06
N CYS A 40 7.39 -0.35 -4.83
CA CYS A 40 8.25 -0.62 -3.69
C CYS A 40 9.70 -0.26 -4.00
N ARG A 41 10.29 0.71 -3.28
CA ARG A 41 11.69 1.14 -3.44
C ARG A 41 12.67 0.44 -2.50
N ASN A 42 12.20 -0.49 -1.65
CA ASN A 42 13.07 -1.21 -0.75
C ASN A 42 13.83 -2.31 -1.52
N PRO A 43 15.17 -2.26 -1.65
CA PRO A 43 15.94 -3.29 -2.36
C PRO A 43 15.93 -4.65 -1.66
N ALA A 44 15.66 -4.70 -0.35
CA ALA A 44 15.51 -5.95 0.39
C ALA A 44 14.13 -6.59 0.21
N SER A 45 13.15 -5.84 -0.31
CA SER A 45 11.80 -6.38 -0.54
C SER A 45 11.79 -7.37 -1.71
N PRO A 46 11.01 -8.46 -1.63
CA PRO A 46 10.78 -9.35 -2.77
C PRO A 46 10.06 -8.68 -3.95
N HIS A 47 9.58 -7.44 -3.76
CA HIS A 47 8.86 -6.65 -4.76
C HIS A 47 9.62 -5.38 -5.16
N ALA A 48 10.93 -5.33 -4.97
CA ALA A 48 11.77 -4.17 -5.32
C ALA A 48 11.55 -3.74 -6.78
N ASN A 49 11.28 -2.44 -6.98
CA ASN A 49 11.02 -1.79 -8.26
C ASN A 49 9.82 -2.35 -9.05
N GLN A 50 8.88 -3.05 -8.39
CA GLN A 50 7.66 -3.54 -9.01
C GLN A 50 6.45 -2.69 -8.64
N LEU A 51 5.52 -2.54 -9.59
CA LEU A 51 4.17 -2.07 -9.33
C LEU A 51 3.39 -3.16 -8.59
N ILE A 52 2.90 -2.85 -7.41
CA ILE A 52 2.12 -3.78 -6.58
C ILE A 52 0.83 -3.10 -6.10
N PRO A 53 -0.20 -3.90 -5.78
CA PRO A 53 -1.40 -3.39 -5.13
C PRO A 53 -1.08 -2.74 -3.78
N PRO A 54 -1.71 -1.60 -3.44
CA PRO A 54 -1.43 -0.85 -2.21
C PRO A 54 -1.77 -1.65 -0.94
N GLU A 55 -2.65 -2.65 -1.01
CA GLU A 55 -3.10 -3.49 0.10
C GLU A 55 -2.14 -4.65 0.42
N ARG A 56 -1.12 -4.86 -0.42
CA ARG A 56 -0.13 -5.94 -0.23
C ARG A 56 0.70 -5.68 1.02
N TRP A 57 1.34 -6.71 1.56
CA TRP A 57 2.28 -6.59 2.68
C TRP A 57 3.47 -7.53 2.49
N CYS A 58 4.65 -7.14 2.99
CA CYS A 58 5.86 -7.96 3.02
C CYS A 58 6.59 -7.83 4.36
N GLU A 59 7.54 -8.72 4.63
CA GLU A 59 8.28 -8.75 5.91
C GLU A 59 9.22 -7.56 6.13
N HIS A 60 9.64 -6.89 5.06
CA HIS A 60 10.43 -5.67 5.10
C HIS A 60 9.58 -4.39 5.18
N TRP A 61 8.34 -4.54 5.68
CA TRP A 61 7.47 -3.40 5.92
C TRP A 61 8.00 -2.57 7.09
N GLU A 62 8.09 -1.26 6.87
CA GLU A 62 8.40 -0.28 7.89
C GLU A 62 7.38 0.86 7.82
N PRO A 63 6.91 1.37 8.96
CA PRO A 63 5.89 2.42 8.98
C PRO A 63 6.38 3.69 8.29
N HIS A 64 5.54 4.30 7.45
CA HIS A 64 5.82 5.60 6.86
C HIS A 64 5.91 6.68 7.96
N PRO A 65 6.94 7.56 7.96
CA PRO A 65 7.17 8.50 9.06
C PRO A 65 6.03 9.49 9.30
N THR A 66 5.23 9.77 8.27
CA THR A 66 4.09 10.69 8.34
C THR A 66 2.75 10.02 8.69
N GLY A 67 2.73 8.71 8.98
CA GLY A 67 1.49 8.00 9.32
C GLY A 67 0.48 7.93 8.17
N ARG A 68 0.93 7.57 6.95
CA ARG A 68 0.01 7.38 5.81
C ARG A 68 -1.01 6.29 6.13
N GLU A 69 -2.28 6.55 5.81
CA GLU A 69 -3.37 5.58 5.88
C GLU A 69 -3.99 5.36 4.51
N LEU A 70 -4.36 4.12 4.19
CA LEU A 70 -5.05 3.81 2.95
C LEU A 70 -6.31 4.71 2.82
N PRO A 71 -6.55 5.34 1.66
CA PRO A 71 -7.77 6.08 1.45
C PRO A 71 -8.95 5.13 1.61
N ARG A 72 -9.95 5.52 2.42
CA ARG A 72 -11.19 4.76 2.56
C ARG A 72 -11.98 4.89 1.25
N MET A 73 -12.77 3.87 0.90
CA MET A 73 -13.71 3.98 -0.23
C MET A 73 -14.66 5.18 -0.10
N GLU A 74 -14.91 5.63 1.13
CA GLU A 74 -15.74 6.77 1.49
C GLU A 74 -15.12 8.12 1.05
N ASP A 75 -13.79 8.22 1.02
CA ASP A 75 -13.04 9.44 0.61
C ASP A 75 -13.04 9.67 -0.91
N THR A 76 -13.49 8.69 -1.71
CA THR A 76 -13.49 8.79 -3.17
C THR A 76 -14.70 9.52 -3.76
N GLY A 77 -15.59 10.09 -2.94
CA GLY A 77 -16.73 10.89 -3.42
C GLY A 77 -17.76 10.11 -4.25
N LEU A 78 -17.78 8.79 -4.13
CA LEU A 78 -18.83 7.94 -4.69
C LEU A 78 -19.95 7.80 -3.65
N THR A 79 -20.87 8.77 -3.64
CA THR A 79 -22.21 8.55 -3.10
C THR A 79 -22.88 7.39 -3.88
N PRO A 80 -23.66 6.52 -3.19
CA PRO A 80 -24.39 5.41 -3.83
C PRO A 80 -25.39 5.89 -4.88
#